data_AF-A0A7J4ICD8-F1
#
_entry.id   AF-A0A7J4ICD8-F1
#
_cell.length_a   1.000
_cell.length_b   1.000
_cell.length_c   1.000
_cell.angle_alpha   90.00
_cell.angle_beta   90.00
_cell.angle_gamma   90.00
#
_symmetry.space_group_name_H-M   'P 1'
#
loop_
_entity.id
_entity.type
_entity.pdbx_description
1 polymer ?
#
loop_
_entity_poly.entity_id
_entity_poly.type
_entity_poly.pdbx_seq_one_letter_code
_entity_poly.pdbx_strand_id
1 'polypeptide(L)' 'MKPSLKNVNAYTIVAFIILIAGLLLFISWGLRFNIWYDIGIYSITIILVLGGLFGAILSLTFEKTDEEKE' A
#
# COMPACT_ATOMS: atom_id res chain seq x y z
N MET A 1 0.11 19.63 -6.57
CA MET A 1 -0.61 18.64 -5.74
C MET A 1 0.36 18.11 -4.67
N LYS A 2 0.01 18.19 -3.39
CA LYS A 2 0.89 17.80 -2.27
C LYS A 2 0.14 16.81 -1.38
N PRO A 3 0.74 15.65 -1.03
CA PRO A 3 0.12 14.72 -0.09
C PRO A 3 -0.15 15.41 1.24
N SER A 4 -1.36 15.24 1.78
CA SER A 4 -1.76 15.84 3.06
C SER A 4 -2.35 14.78 3.97
N LEU A 5 -1.83 14.67 5.20
CA LEU A 5 -2.36 13.77 6.23
C LEU A 5 -3.78 14.15 6.69
N LYS A 6 -4.27 15.34 6.32
CA LYS A 6 -5.68 15.72 6.56
C LYS A 6 -6.64 14.92 5.68
N ASN A 7 -6.15 14.31 4.60
CA ASN A 7 -6.95 13.59 3.60
C ASN A 7 -7.01 12.08 3.87
N VAL A 8 -6.71 11.63 5.09
CA VAL A 8 -6.80 10.21 5.45
C VAL A 8 -8.26 9.78 5.38
N ASN A 9 -8.52 8.73 4.59
CA ASN A 9 -9.83 8.15 4.39
C ASN A 9 -9.72 6.61 4.40
N ALA A 10 -10.84 5.92 4.16
CA ALA A 10 -10.87 4.46 4.11
C ALA A 10 -9.91 3.87 3.06
N TYR A 11 -9.78 4.48 1.88
CA TYR A 11 -8.84 4.05 0.85
C TYR A 11 -7.39 4.21 1.30
N THR A 12 -7.06 5.29 2.01
CA THR A 12 -5.72 5.47 2.60
C THR A 12 -5.39 4.36 3.60
N ILE A 13 -6.36 4.00 4.45
CA ILE A 13 -6.20 2.93 5.44
C ILE A 13 -5.99 1.58 4.73
N VAL A 14 -6.82 1.26 3.73
CA VAL A 14 -6.69 0.04 2.93
C VAL A 14 -5.33 -0.01 2.23
N ALA A 15 -4.88 1.10 1.64
CA ALA A 15 -3.59 1.18 0.99
C ALA A 15 -2.43 0.93 1.95
N PHE A 16 -2.49 1.47 3.17
CA PHE A 16 -1.49 1.17 4.21
C PHE A 16 -1.53 -0.28 4.68
N ILE A 17 -2.71 -0.88 4.83
CA ILE A 17 -2.84 -2.31 5.17
C ILE A 17 -2.17 -3.17 4.10
N ILE A 18 -2.43 -2.89 2.82
CA ILE A 18 -1.82 -3.62 1.69
C ILE A 18 -0.30 -3.45 1.68
N LEU A 19 0.19 -2.23 1.90
CA LEU A 19 1.62 -1.92 1.98
C LEU A 19 2.29 -2.71 3.12
N ILE A 20 1.71 -2.65 4.33
CA ILE A 20 2.23 -3.35 5.50
C ILE A 20 2.18 -4.87 5.29
N ALA A 21 1.10 -5.39 4.71
CA ALA A 21 0.97 -6.81 4.40
C ALA A 21 2.06 -7.28 3.43
N GLY A 22 2.40 -6.49 2.40
CA GLY A 22 3.51 -6.79 1.50
C GLY A 22 4.86 -6.86 2.21
N LEU A 23 5.14 -5.90 3.09
CA LEU A 23 6.38 -5.89 3.88
C LEU A 23 6.45 -7.07 4.86
N LEU A 24 5.35 -7.35 5.57
CA LEU A 24 5.26 -8.48 6.49
C LEU A 24 5.40 -9.82 5.78
N LEU A 25 4.81 -9.97 4.59
CA LEU A 25 4.95 -11.17 3.75
C LEU A 25 6.43 -11.42 3.46
N PHE A 26 7.14 -10.41 2.95
CA PHE A 26 8.55 -10.52 2.59
C PHE A 26 9.44 -10.87 3.79
N ILE A 27 9.28 -10.13 4.91
CA ILE A 27 10.07 -10.34 6.13
C ILE A 27 9.76 -11.72 6.71
N SER A 28 8.49 -12.09 6.83
CA SER A 28 8.07 -13.39 7.39
C SER A 28 8.61 -14.55 6.55
N TRP A 29 8.62 -14.41 5.23
CA TRP A 29 9.21 -15.42 4.35
C TRP A 29 10.71 -15.57 4.56
N GLY A 30 11.44 -14.44 4.53
CA GLY A 30 12.89 -14.42 4.76
C GLY A 30 13.28 -15.04 6.10
N LEU A 31 12.54 -14.73 7.16
CA LEU A 31 12.79 -15.31 8.48
C LEU A 31 12.43 -16.80 8.58
N ARG A 32 11.31 -17.21 7.99
CA ARG A 32 10.80 -18.59 8.12
C ARG A 32 11.59 -19.60 7.31
N PHE A 33 11.99 -19.23 6.09
CA PHE A 33 12.63 -20.14 5.15
C PHE A 33 14.12 -19.84 4.94
N ASN A 34 14.64 -18.74 5.51
CA ASN A 34 15.99 -18.23 5.27
C ASN A 34 16.30 -17.98 3.79
N ILE A 35 15.27 -17.67 3.01
CA ILE A 35 15.36 -17.37 1.58
C ILE A 35 14.89 -15.94 1.36
N TRP A 36 15.82 -15.07 0.99
CA TRP A 36 15.53 -13.66 0.74
C TRP A 36 15.32 -13.34 -0.73
N TYR A 37 15.76 -14.24 -1.64
CA TYR A 37 15.76 -14.05 -3.09
C TYR A 37 14.83 -15.05 -3.80
N ASP A 38 13.56 -15.02 -3.42
CA ASP A 38 12.52 -15.87 -4.01
C ASP A 38 11.70 -15.09 -5.04
N ILE A 39 11.76 -15.50 -6.30
CA ILE A 39 11.08 -14.82 -7.42
C ILE A 39 9.55 -14.81 -7.25
N GLY A 40 8.98 -15.88 -6.68
CA GLY A 40 7.54 -16.00 -6.42
C GLY A 40 7.11 -14.96 -5.39
N ILE A 41 7.83 -14.89 -4.27
CA ILE A 41 7.55 -13.90 -3.22
C ILE A 41 7.77 -12.48 -3.71
N TYR A 42 8.81 -12.23 -4.51
CA TYR A 42 9.04 -10.91 -5.10
C TYR A 42 7.89 -10.48 -6.00
N SER A 43 7.39 -11.36 -6.87
CA SER A 43 6.28 -11.03 -7.77
C SER A 43 5.00 -10.62 -7.04
N ILE A 44 4.71 -11.22 -5.88
CA ILE A 44 3.55 -10.85 -5.05
C ILE A 44 3.86 -9.59 -4.23
N THR A 45 5.03 -9.57 -3.57
CA THR A 45 5.44 -8.47 -2.69
C THR A 45 5.49 -7.15 -3.43
N ILE A 46 6.02 -7.12 -4.66
CA ILE A 46 6.15 -5.88 -5.42
C ILE A 46 4.79 -5.27 -5.77
N ILE A 47 3.79 -6.12 -6.07
CA ILE A 47 2.42 -5.66 -6.35
C ILE A 47 1.80 -5.07 -5.08
N LEU A 48 1.96 -5.73 -3.93
CA LEU A 48 1.45 -5.24 -2.65
C LEU A 48 2.14 -3.94 -2.22
N VAL A 49 3.46 -3.88 -2.32
CA VAL A 49 4.23 -2.70 -1.91
C VAL A 49 3.96 -1.51 -2.83
N LEU A 50 4.04 -1.69 -4.15
CA LEU A 50 3.76 -0.59 -5.08
C LEU A 50 2.28 -0.20 -5.07
N GLY A 51 1.37 -1.17 -5.02
CA GLY A 51 -0.07 -0.90 -4.94
C GLY A 51 -0.45 -0.15 -3.67
N GLY A 52 0.08 -0.56 -2.52
CA GLY A 52 -0.13 0.14 -1.25
C GLY A 52 0.52 1.53 -1.22
N LEU A 53 1.74 1.65 -1.75
CA LEU A 53 2.45 2.94 -1.82
C LEU A 53 1.73 3.93 -2.73
N PHE A 54 1.45 3.54 -3.98
CA PHE A 54 0.75 4.41 -4.93
C PHE A 54 -0.69 4.68 -4.49
N GLY A 55 -1.39 3.68 -3.95
CA GLY A 55 -2.73 3.86 -3.39
C GLY A 55 -2.75 4.89 -2.26
N ALA A 56 -1.78 4.83 -1.34
CA ALA A 56 -1.67 5.79 -0.25
C ALA A 56 -1.34 7.20 -0.78
N ILE A 57 -0.40 7.32 -1.72
CA ILE A 57 -0.04 8.60 -2.34
C ILE A 57 -1.26 9.21 -3.05
N LEU A 58 -1.96 8.44 -3.89
CA LEU A 58 -3.14 8.89 -4.61
C LEU A 58 -4.22 9.33 -3.62
N SER A 59 -4.55 8.50 -2.65
CA SER A 59 -5.60 8.79 -1.67
C SER A 59 -5.30 10.02 -0.79
N LEU A 60 -4.02 10.26 -0.47
CA LEU A 60 -3.60 11.46 0.28
C LEU A 60 -3.51 12.72 -0.59
N THR A 61 -3.40 12.57 -1.91
CA THR A 61 -3.20 13.68 -2.86
C THR A 61 -4.51 14.17 -3.44
N PHE A 62 -5.45 13.27 -3.72
CA PHE A 62 -6.78 13.63 -4.21
C PHE A 62 -7.71 13.90 -3.03
N GLU A 63 -8.12 15.16 -2.88
CA GLU A 63 -9.28 15.50 -2.07
C GLU A 63 -10.51 14.87 -2.71
N LYS A 64 -11.46 14.38 -1.89
CA LYS A 64 -12.76 13.96 -2.41
C LYS A 64 -13.32 15.14 -3.18
N THR A 65 -13.43 15.02 -4.51
CA THR A 65 -14.34 15.89 -5.25
C THR A 65 -15.71 15.62 -4.62
N ASP A 66 -16.31 16.63 -4.01
CA ASP A 66 -17.67 16.56 -3.46
C ASP A 66 -18.67 16.34 -4.62
N GLU A 67 -18.73 15.13 -5.14
CA GLU A 67 -19.86 14.62 -5.92
C GLU A 67 -20.89 14.03 -4.95
N GLU A 68 -21.31 14.84 -3.98
CA GLU A 68 -22.56 14.70 -3.24
C GLU A 68 -23.22 16.09 -3.23
N LYS A 69 -23.64 16.52 -4.43
CA LYS A 69 -24.66 17.55 -4.61
C LYS A 69 -25.60 17.13 -5.73
N GLU A 70 -26.35 16.05 -5.50
CA GLU A 70 -27.68 15.88 -6.08
C GLU A 70 -28.63 15.32 -5.02
#